data_AF-A0A6J1FXB1-F1
#
_entry.id   AF-A0A6J1FXB1-F1
#
_cell.length_a   1.000
_cell.length_b   1.000
_cell.length_c   1.000
_cell.angle_alpha   90.00
_cell.angle_beta   90.00
_cell.angle_gamma   90.00
#
_symmetry.space_group_name_H-M   'P 1'
#
loop_
_entity.id
_entity.type
_entity.pdbx_description
1 polymer ?
#
loop_
_entity_poly.entity_id
_entity_poly.type
_entity_poly.pdbx_seq_one_letter_code
_entity_poly.pdbx_strand_id
1 'polypeptide(L)'
;MGDRCFPNSMPDFVPETAAAVESILSMPYPIISERFKRAALDLKEAIVLETWGVTGQRVRDFTLYAGALGTAFLLLKAHEVTSNHIDLSLCAQIVKACDQASSMSTDVTFICGRAGVCAIGTVAAKRAGDEQLLCYYLAQFNEIKLPRNLPDELLYGKVGFLWACLYLNKHIGEGTVASVHTRVIVEEIIQRGRALAKGGASPLMFEWYGERYWGGAHGLAGILHILMDMELKPDEIQDVKGTLRYMIRNRFPSGNYPSSEEDRGRDILVHWCHGAPGVALTLVKAAKVFGEEEFVQAAVDAGEVVWRRGLLKRVGICHGSSQADRRGRNAWRR
;
A
#
# COMPACT_ATOMS: atom_id res chain seq x y z
N MET A 1 9.06 -13.89 -21.27
CA MET A 1 7.85 -13.89 -20.43
C MET A 1 7.11 -15.20 -20.64
N GLY A 2 7.47 -16.22 -19.85
CA GLY A 2 6.68 -17.44 -19.77
C GLY A 2 5.43 -17.18 -18.93
N ASP A 3 4.31 -17.80 -19.31
CA ASP A 3 3.13 -18.24 -18.54
C ASP A 3 2.60 -17.48 -17.30
N ARG A 4 3.08 -16.27 -16.98
CA ARG A 4 2.81 -15.55 -15.70
C ARG A 4 1.61 -14.61 -15.74
N CYS A 5 1.23 -14.14 -16.92
CA CYS A 5 0.05 -13.31 -17.14
C CYS A 5 -0.79 -13.88 -18.27
N PHE A 6 -2.09 -13.63 -18.22
CA PHE A 6 -2.97 -13.84 -19.37
C PHE A 6 -2.74 -12.71 -20.39
N PRO A 7 -2.79 -13.01 -21.70
CA PRO A 7 -2.86 -11.97 -22.72
C PRO A 7 -4.07 -11.06 -22.44
N ASN A 8 -3.87 -9.74 -22.44
CA ASN A 8 -4.97 -8.80 -22.31
C ASN A 8 -5.66 -8.62 -23.68
N SER A 9 -6.81 -9.29 -23.87
CA SER A 9 -7.65 -9.18 -25.06
C SER A 9 -8.86 -8.25 -24.88
N MET A 10 -8.94 -7.52 -23.76
CA MET A 10 -10.02 -6.57 -23.53
C MET A 10 -9.86 -5.33 -24.43
N PRO A 11 -10.98 -4.74 -24.90
CA PRO A 11 -10.93 -3.55 -25.73
C PRO A 11 -10.33 -2.37 -24.97
N ASP A 12 -9.64 -1.49 -25.72
CA ASP A 12 -9.24 -0.19 -25.20
C ASP A 12 -10.48 0.67 -24.86
N PHE A 13 -10.31 1.61 -23.93
CA PHE A 13 -11.39 2.47 -23.47
C PHE A 13 -11.95 3.33 -24.61
N VAL A 14 -13.28 3.27 -24.79
CA VAL A 14 -14.06 4.15 -25.65
C VAL A 14 -14.99 4.97 -24.75
N PRO A 15 -15.06 6.31 -24.89
CA PRO A 15 -15.99 7.12 -24.11
C PRO A 15 -17.44 6.64 -24.24
N GLU A 16 -18.19 6.68 -23.14
CA GLU A 16 -19.56 6.17 -23.10
C GLU A 16 -20.44 6.81 -24.18
N THR A 17 -20.98 5.98 -25.08
CA THR A 17 -22.08 6.35 -25.97
C THR A 17 -23.34 5.63 -25.53
N ALA A 18 -24.50 6.29 -25.62
CA ALA A 18 -25.78 5.74 -25.18
C ALA A 18 -26.27 4.59 -26.07
N ALA A 19 -25.70 3.38 -25.98
CA ALA A 19 -26.30 2.14 -26.50
C ALA A 19 -25.65 0.84 -25.98
N ALA A 20 -26.53 -0.15 -25.74
CA ALA A 20 -26.37 -1.60 -25.57
C ALA A 20 -25.41 -2.17 -24.49
N VAL A 21 -26.05 -2.85 -23.53
CA VAL A 21 -25.45 -3.60 -22.43
C VAL A 21 -25.38 -5.09 -22.80
N GLU A 22 -24.30 -5.52 -23.43
CA GLU A 22 -24.07 -6.96 -23.72
C GLU A 22 -22.90 -7.54 -22.90
N SER A 23 -22.02 -6.71 -22.35
CA SER A 23 -20.87 -7.14 -21.56
C SER A 23 -20.72 -6.34 -20.26
N ILE A 24 -20.02 -6.91 -19.27
CA ILE A 24 -19.66 -6.17 -18.03
C ILE A 24 -18.93 -4.86 -18.38
N LEU A 25 -18.10 -4.84 -19.44
CA LEU A 25 -17.31 -3.67 -19.82
C LEU A 25 -18.15 -2.53 -20.43
N SER A 26 -19.37 -2.79 -20.88
CA SER A 26 -20.28 -1.78 -21.43
C SER A 26 -21.40 -1.37 -20.47
N MET A 27 -21.39 -1.87 -19.24
CA MET A 27 -22.37 -1.49 -18.22
C MET A 27 -22.12 -0.07 -17.71
N PRO A 28 -23.16 0.79 -17.61
CA PRO A 28 -23.05 2.09 -16.95
C PRO A 28 -22.52 1.96 -15.52
N TYR A 29 -21.67 2.91 -15.11
CA TYR A 29 -20.98 2.86 -13.82
C TYR A 29 -21.89 2.54 -12.62
N PRO A 30 -23.09 3.16 -12.44
CA PRO A 30 -23.95 2.86 -11.30
C PRO A 30 -24.41 1.40 -11.20
N ILE A 31 -24.62 0.74 -12.35
CA ILE A 31 -25.10 -0.65 -12.40
C ILE A 31 -23.94 -1.60 -12.08
N ILE A 32 -22.79 -1.40 -12.71
CA ILE A 32 -21.62 -2.25 -12.47
C ILE A 32 -21.05 -2.07 -11.07
N SER A 33 -21.07 -0.85 -10.51
CA SER A 33 -20.62 -0.59 -9.15
C SER A 33 -21.46 -1.35 -8.13
N GLU A 34 -22.78 -1.42 -8.30
CA GLU A 34 -23.65 -2.19 -7.40
C GLU A 34 -23.44 -3.70 -7.56
N ARG A 35 -23.20 -4.18 -8.79
CA ARG A 35 -22.85 -5.58 -9.03
C ARG A 35 -21.53 -5.97 -8.35
N PHE A 36 -20.50 -5.12 -8.45
CA PHE A 36 -19.22 -5.35 -7.77
C PHE A 36 -19.33 -5.23 -6.26
N LYS A 37 -20.14 -4.29 -5.75
CA LYS A 37 -20.43 -4.20 -4.33
C LYS A 37 -21.04 -5.49 -3.80
N ARG A 38 -22.05 -6.06 -4.48
CA ARG A 38 -22.66 -7.35 -4.07
C ARG A 38 -21.63 -8.47 -4.07
N ALA A 39 -20.87 -8.64 -5.14
CA ALA A 39 -19.84 -9.67 -5.23
C ALA A 39 -18.75 -9.51 -4.15
N ALA A 40 -18.38 -8.27 -3.81
CA ALA A 40 -17.42 -7.98 -2.75
C ALA A 40 -17.98 -8.33 -1.35
N LEU A 41 -19.28 -8.11 -1.11
CA LEU A 41 -19.93 -8.49 0.14
C LEU A 41 -20.04 -10.02 0.28
N ASP A 42 -20.37 -10.73 -0.80
CA ASP A 42 -20.40 -12.20 -0.80
C ASP A 42 -19.00 -12.78 -0.51
N LEU A 43 -17.96 -12.20 -1.13
CA LEU A 43 -16.57 -12.60 -0.87
C LEU A 43 -16.13 -12.26 0.56
N LYS A 44 -16.57 -11.13 1.12
CA LYS A 44 -16.32 -10.76 2.52
C LYS A 44 -16.86 -11.82 3.47
N GLU A 45 -18.10 -12.28 3.27
CA GLU A 45 -18.69 -13.34 4.11
C GLU A 45 -17.87 -14.64 4.05
N ALA A 46 -17.45 -15.06 2.85
CA ALA A 46 -16.59 -16.24 2.69
C ALA A 46 -15.25 -16.08 3.41
N ILE A 47 -14.59 -14.91 3.28
CA ILE A 47 -13.33 -14.63 3.97
C ILE A 47 -13.51 -14.66 5.48
N VAL A 48 -14.55 -14.05 6.01
CA VAL A 48 -14.85 -14.03 7.45
C VAL A 48 -15.10 -15.44 7.97
N LEU A 49 -15.88 -16.25 7.25
CA LEU A 49 -16.12 -17.64 7.62
C LEU A 49 -14.81 -18.43 7.73
N GLU A 50 -13.95 -18.36 6.72
CA GLU A 50 -12.71 -19.15 6.68
C GLU A 50 -11.66 -18.66 7.69
N THR A 51 -11.52 -17.34 7.85
CA THR A 51 -10.44 -16.76 8.67
C THR A 51 -10.80 -16.58 10.14
N TRP A 52 -12.10 -16.46 10.45
CA TRP A 52 -12.57 -16.21 11.81
C TRP A 52 -13.52 -17.31 12.33
N GLY A 53 -14.45 -17.78 11.50
CA GLY A 53 -15.40 -18.82 11.86
C GLY A 53 -14.74 -20.19 12.03
N VAL A 54 -14.17 -20.74 10.95
CA VAL A 54 -13.56 -22.09 10.89
C VAL A 54 -12.36 -22.23 11.84
N THR A 55 -11.62 -21.14 12.07
CA THR A 55 -10.48 -21.14 13.00
C THR A 55 -10.90 -21.25 14.47
N GLY A 56 -12.20 -21.11 14.76
CA GLY A 56 -12.75 -21.05 16.10
C GLY A 56 -12.33 -19.77 16.81
N GLN A 57 -12.26 -18.65 16.07
CA GLN A 57 -11.89 -17.32 16.58
C GLN A 57 -10.49 -17.26 17.21
N ARG A 58 -9.58 -18.14 16.75
CA ARG A 58 -8.19 -18.18 17.21
C ARG A 58 -7.27 -17.50 16.21
N VAL A 59 -6.54 -16.49 16.68
CA VAL A 59 -5.55 -15.77 15.88
C VAL A 59 -4.22 -16.52 15.91
N ARG A 60 -3.79 -17.05 14.76
CA ARG A 60 -2.44 -17.62 14.56
C ARG A 60 -1.46 -16.61 13.99
N ASP A 61 -1.93 -15.86 13.00
CA ASP A 61 -1.24 -14.73 12.39
C ASP A 61 -2.11 -13.49 12.63
N PHE A 62 -1.56 -12.50 13.33
CA PHE A 62 -2.25 -11.27 13.66
C PHE A 62 -2.05 -10.18 12.59
N THR A 63 -1.17 -10.38 11.61
CA THR A 63 -0.74 -9.32 10.71
C THR A 63 -1.86 -8.89 9.75
N LEU A 64 -1.76 -7.67 9.20
CA LEU A 64 -2.63 -7.24 8.12
C LEU A 64 -2.32 -7.99 6.82
N TYR A 65 -1.04 -8.34 6.61
CA TYR A 65 -0.54 -8.92 5.37
C TYR A 65 -1.19 -10.27 5.02
N ALA A 66 -1.28 -11.17 6.00
CA ALA A 66 -1.80 -12.53 5.81
C ALA A 66 -2.69 -13.02 6.95
N GLY A 67 -2.81 -12.23 8.03
CA GLY A 67 -3.47 -12.64 9.26
C GLY A 67 -4.89 -12.09 9.45
N ALA A 68 -5.39 -12.28 10.67
CA ALA A 68 -6.75 -11.93 11.06
C ALA A 68 -7.01 -10.41 11.02
N LEU A 69 -5.97 -9.58 11.20
CA LEU A 69 -6.11 -8.13 11.05
C LEU A 69 -6.44 -7.72 9.61
N GLY A 70 -6.03 -8.51 8.60
CA GLY A 70 -6.48 -8.38 7.21
C GLY A 70 -8.00 -8.48 7.10
N THR A 71 -8.59 -9.47 7.75
CA THR A 71 -10.05 -9.65 7.85
C THR A 71 -10.72 -8.50 8.60
N ALA A 72 -10.14 -8.06 9.72
CA ALA A 72 -10.65 -6.92 10.47
C ALA A 72 -10.66 -5.64 9.63
N PHE A 73 -9.61 -5.40 8.85
CA PHE A 73 -9.52 -4.23 7.98
C PHE A 73 -10.52 -4.30 6.82
N LEU A 74 -10.72 -5.48 6.23
CA LEU A 74 -11.76 -5.71 5.24
C LEU A 74 -13.15 -5.36 5.78
N LEU A 75 -13.47 -5.80 7.01
CA LEU A 75 -14.74 -5.49 7.67
C LEU A 75 -14.88 -3.99 7.96
N LEU A 76 -13.82 -3.32 8.42
CA LEU A 76 -13.83 -1.87 8.61
C LEU A 76 -14.11 -1.14 7.28
N LYS A 77 -13.51 -1.58 6.17
CA LYS A 77 -13.78 -1.02 4.84
C LYS A 77 -15.20 -1.31 4.35
N ALA A 78 -15.73 -2.50 4.63
CA ALA A 78 -17.13 -2.84 4.32
C ALA A 78 -18.10 -1.94 5.10
N HIS A 79 -17.82 -1.68 6.38
CA HIS A 79 -18.58 -0.73 7.19
C HIS A 79 -18.52 0.69 6.60
N GLU A 80 -17.35 1.18 6.19
CA GLU A 80 -17.22 2.52 5.56
C GLU A 80 -18.07 2.66 4.30
N VAL A 81 -18.31 1.58 3.55
CA VAL A 81 -19.11 1.58 2.32
C VAL A 81 -20.61 1.36 2.59
N THR A 82 -20.97 0.56 3.59
CA THR A 82 -22.35 0.09 3.81
C THR A 82 -23.02 0.67 5.05
N SER A 83 -22.26 1.29 5.95
CA SER A 83 -22.66 1.68 7.30
C SER A 83 -23.20 0.52 8.16
N ASN A 84 -22.86 -0.73 7.83
CA ASN A 84 -23.28 -1.89 8.60
C ASN A 84 -22.53 -1.97 9.96
N HIS A 85 -23.24 -1.78 11.07
CA HIS A 85 -22.64 -1.81 12.40
C HIS A 85 -22.20 -3.22 12.86
N ILE A 86 -22.74 -4.29 12.25
CA ILE A 86 -22.31 -5.66 12.53
C ILE A 86 -20.87 -5.86 12.05
N ASP A 87 -20.53 -5.35 10.86
CA ASP A 87 -19.16 -5.41 10.34
C ASP A 87 -18.18 -4.66 11.25
N LEU A 88 -18.57 -3.50 11.78
CA LEU A 88 -17.75 -2.74 12.72
C LEU A 88 -17.56 -3.48 14.07
N SER A 89 -18.62 -4.08 14.61
CA SER A 89 -18.54 -4.88 15.84
C SER A 89 -17.62 -6.08 15.66
N LEU A 90 -17.73 -6.79 14.53
CA LEU A 90 -16.87 -7.93 14.22
C LEU A 90 -15.41 -7.49 13.99
N CYS A 91 -15.19 -6.36 13.32
CA CYS A 91 -13.87 -5.74 13.20
C CYS A 91 -13.24 -5.54 14.59
N ALA A 92 -13.96 -4.90 15.52
CA ALA A 92 -13.46 -4.64 16.87
C ALA A 92 -13.13 -5.92 17.64
N GLN A 93 -13.94 -6.99 17.50
CA GLN A 93 -13.67 -8.30 18.10
C GLN A 93 -12.37 -8.92 17.57
N ILE A 94 -12.17 -8.91 16.24
CA ILE A 94 -10.98 -9.47 15.62
C ILE A 94 -9.74 -8.65 15.99
N VAL A 95 -9.83 -7.31 15.99
CA VAL A 95 -8.73 -6.44 16.44
C VAL A 95 -8.32 -6.78 17.87
N LYS A 96 -9.28 -6.94 18.80
CA LYS A 96 -8.99 -7.30 20.19
C LYS A 96 -8.21 -8.63 20.29
N ALA A 97 -8.57 -9.62 19.48
CA ALA A 97 -7.84 -10.88 19.44
C ALA A 97 -6.43 -10.73 18.81
N CYS A 98 -6.28 -9.87 17.80
CA CYS A 98 -4.98 -9.54 17.22
C CYS A 98 -4.07 -8.77 18.20
N ASP A 99 -4.64 -7.90 19.03
CA ASP A 99 -3.91 -7.17 20.07
C ASP A 99 -3.32 -8.12 21.12
N GLN A 100 -4.11 -9.09 21.59
CA GLN A 100 -3.62 -10.15 22.47
C GLN A 100 -2.50 -10.98 21.81
N ALA A 101 -2.72 -11.42 20.56
CA ALA A 101 -1.75 -12.24 19.81
C ALA A 101 -0.46 -11.48 19.45
N SER A 102 -0.50 -10.16 19.35
CA SER A 102 0.66 -9.32 19.01
C SER A 102 1.41 -8.74 20.21
N SER A 103 0.99 -9.07 21.44
CA SER A 103 1.56 -8.52 22.69
C SER A 103 3.08 -8.70 22.83
N MET A 104 3.62 -9.80 22.29
CA MET A 104 5.06 -10.11 22.32
C MET A 104 5.76 -9.89 20.98
N SER A 105 5.09 -9.30 19.99
CA SER A 105 5.68 -9.08 18.66
C SER A 105 6.72 -7.97 18.69
N THR A 106 7.82 -8.17 17.97
CA THR A 106 8.83 -7.14 17.70
C THR A 106 8.60 -6.40 16.40
N ASP A 107 7.62 -6.81 15.58
CA ASP A 107 7.28 -6.15 14.33
C ASP A 107 6.46 -4.88 14.61
N VAL A 108 6.83 -3.78 13.97
CA VAL A 108 6.33 -2.45 14.34
C VAL A 108 5.53 -1.75 13.24
N THR A 109 5.37 -2.34 12.07
CA THR A 109 4.75 -1.65 10.92
C THR A 109 3.22 -1.76 10.90
N PHE A 110 2.58 -0.97 10.04
CA PHE A 110 1.15 -1.11 9.81
C PHE A 110 0.76 -2.46 9.19
N ILE A 111 1.58 -2.99 8.27
CA ILE A 111 1.22 -4.17 7.48
C ILE A 111 1.55 -5.48 8.22
N CYS A 112 2.69 -5.52 8.89
CA CYS A 112 3.19 -6.75 9.51
C CYS A 112 3.34 -6.67 11.03
N GLY A 113 3.03 -5.53 11.66
CA GLY A 113 3.37 -5.29 13.06
C GLY A 113 2.28 -4.72 13.95
N ARG A 114 2.67 -4.44 15.20
CA ARG A 114 1.79 -3.97 16.27
C ARG A 114 1.17 -2.60 15.96
N ALA A 115 1.84 -1.75 15.18
CA ALA A 115 1.29 -0.45 14.80
C ALA A 115 0.02 -0.58 13.95
N GLY A 116 -0.09 -1.61 13.11
CA GLY A 116 -1.30 -1.90 12.35
C GLY A 116 -2.49 -2.23 13.24
N VAL A 117 -2.26 -3.07 14.24
CA VAL A 117 -3.28 -3.48 15.22
C VAL A 117 -3.80 -2.26 15.98
N CYS A 118 -2.90 -1.47 16.56
CA CYS A 118 -3.27 -0.28 17.31
C CYS A 118 -3.94 0.78 16.41
N ALA A 119 -3.43 1.01 15.21
CA ALA A 119 -3.98 2.02 14.30
C ALA A 119 -5.40 1.66 13.82
N ILE A 120 -5.63 0.41 13.41
CA ILE A 120 -6.95 -0.06 12.99
C ILE A 120 -7.91 -0.10 14.18
N GLY A 121 -7.43 -0.56 15.34
CA GLY A 121 -8.23 -0.57 16.58
C GLY A 121 -8.67 0.81 17.03
N THR A 122 -7.79 1.81 16.95
CA THR A 122 -8.12 3.20 17.26
C THR A 122 -9.23 3.72 16.35
N VAL A 123 -9.12 3.48 15.04
CA VAL A 123 -10.14 3.93 14.08
C VAL A 123 -11.46 3.20 14.28
N ALA A 124 -11.44 1.88 14.50
CA ALA A 124 -12.65 1.12 14.79
C ALA A 124 -13.34 1.61 16.07
N ALA A 125 -12.58 1.84 17.14
CA ALA A 125 -13.10 2.38 18.40
C ALA A 125 -13.72 3.78 18.21
N LYS A 126 -13.04 4.68 17.49
CA LYS A 126 -13.58 6.01 17.15
C LYS A 126 -14.90 5.92 16.39
N ARG A 127 -15.00 5.02 15.40
CA ARG A 127 -16.23 4.82 14.63
C ARG A 127 -17.36 4.21 15.46
N ALA A 128 -17.02 3.42 16.47
CA ALA A 128 -17.99 2.83 17.40
C ALA A 128 -18.43 3.80 18.50
N GLY A 129 -17.76 4.97 18.66
CA GLY A 129 -17.97 5.88 19.78
C GLY A 129 -17.45 5.33 21.11
N ASP A 130 -16.51 4.38 21.08
CA ASP A 130 -15.90 3.78 22.27
C ASP A 130 -14.63 4.56 22.64
N GLU A 131 -14.80 5.59 23.46
CA GLU A 131 -13.69 6.45 23.89
C GLU A 131 -12.65 5.72 24.75
N GLN A 132 -13.07 4.70 25.52
CA GLN A 132 -12.16 3.92 26.36
C GLN A 132 -11.21 3.09 25.50
N LEU A 133 -11.72 2.36 24.50
CA LEU A 133 -10.89 1.61 23.57
C LEU A 133 -10.06 2.52 22.66
N LEU A 134 -10.59 3.68 22.28
CA LEU A 134 -9.84 4.68 21.52
C LEU A 134 -8.58 5.10 22.30
N CYS A 135 -8.75 5.48 23.57
CA CYS A 135 -7.64 5.89 24.43
C CYS A 135 -6.66 4.73 24.67
N TYR A 136 -7.16 3.51 24.84
CA TYR A 136 -6.35 2.31 25.00
C TYR A 136 -5.44 2.08 23.79
N TYR A 137 -5.99 2.02 22.57
CA TYR A 137 -5.19 1.74 21.38
C TYR A 137 -4.21 2.86 21.04
N LEU A 138 -4.55 4.13 21.31
CA LEU A 138 -3.60 5.24 21.18
C LEU A 138 -2.45 5.11 22.19
N ALA A 139 -2.73 4.76 23.44
CA ALA A 139 -1.70 4.52 24.44
C ALA A 139 -0.77 3.37 24.01
N GLN A 140 -1.34 2.25 23.54
CA GLN A 140 -0.58 1.12 23.02
C GLN A 140 0.25 1.48 21.79
N PHE A 141 -0.26 2.32 20.89
CA PHE A 141 0.51 2.81 19.74
C PHE A 141 1.73 3.62 20.19
N ASN A 142 1.57 4.49 21.20
CA ASN A 142 2.63 5.33 21.72
C ASN A 142 3.71 4.56 22.49
N GLU A 143 3.42 3.33 22.95
CA GLU A 143 4.38 2.44 23.60
C GLU A 143 5.31 1.71 22.61
N ILE A 144 5.00 1.74 21.31
CA ILE A 144 5.80 1.07 20.28
C ILE A 144 7.18 1.72 20.19
N LYS A 145 8.23 0.93 20.44
CA LYS A 145 9.63 1.35 20.32
C LYS A 145 10.21 0.82 19.03
N LEU A 146 10.79 1.71 18.22
CA LEU A 146 11.50 1.32 17.00
C LEU A 146 12.90 0.79 17.35
N PRO A 147 13.26 -0.45 16.97
CA PRO A 147 14.62 -0.95 17.10
C PRO A 147 15.62 -0.09 16.31
N ARG A 148 16.84 0.09 16.83
CA ARG A 148 17.87 0.91 16.17
C ARG A 148 18.29 0.38 14.79
N ASN A 149 18.24 -0.93 14.62
CA ASN A 149 18.61 -1.64 13.40
C ASN A 149 17.41 -1.94 12.49
N LEU A 150 16.23 -1.34 12.76
CA LEU A 150 15.05 -1.53 11.92
C LEU A 150 15.37 -1.09 10.48
N PRO A 151 15.00 -1.88 9.45
CA PRO A 151 15.17 -1.49 8.07
C PRO A 151 14.30 -0.27 7.75
N ASP A 152 14.43 0.28 6.55
CA ASP A 152 13.75 1.51 6.17
C ASP A 152 12.51 1.27 5.29
N GLU A 153 12.25 0.03 4.85
CA GLU A 153 11.17 -0.33 3.90
C GLU A 153 9.76 -0.49 4.51
N LEU A 154 8.75 -0.77 3.68
CA LEU A 154 7.33 -0.61 4.05
C LEU A 154 6.77 -1.77 4.90
N LEU A 155 7.22 -3.00 4.69
CA LEU A 155 6.62 -4.16 5.36
C LEU A 155 7.15 -4.36 6.78
N TYR A 156 8.43 -4.10 7.03
CA TYR A 156 9.10 -4.35 8.30
C TYR A 156 9.91 -3.14 8.80
N GLY A 157 9.96 -2.06 8.03
CA GLY A 157 10.84 -0.93 8.31
C GLY A 157 10.16 0.33 8.82
N LYS A 158 10.98 1.39 8.96
CA LYS A 158 10.59 2.68 9.52
C LYS A 158 9.46 3.35 8.75
N VAL A 159 9.46 3.31 7.41
CA VAL A 159 8.35 3.90 6.64
C VAL A 159 7.05 3.14 6.83
N GLY A 160 7.10 1.83 7.10
CA GLY A 160 5.94 1.03 7.48
C GLY A 160 5.29 1.48 8.79
N PHE A 161 6.10 1.97 9.75
CA PHE A 161 5.61 2.61 10.96
C PHE A 161 5.09 4.03 10.69
N LEU A 162 5.82 4.84 9.93
CA LEU A 162 5.37 6.19 9.53
C LEU A 162 4.03 6.16 8.79
N TRP A 163 3.79 5.12 7.98
CA TRP A 163 2.49 4.92 7.35
C TRP A 163 1.36 4.74 8.37
N ALA A 164 1.61 4.04 9.48
CA ALA A 164 0.65 3.93 10.57
C ALA A 164 0.39 5.28 11.27
N CYS A 165 1.43 6.10 11.45
CA CYS A 165 1.28 7.46 11.98
C CYS A 165 0.41 8.34 11.06
N LEU A 166 0.65 8.30 9.75
CA LEU A 166 -0.18 9.00 8.75
C LEU A 166 -1.62 8.53 8.77
N TYR A 167 -1.82 7.21 8.88
CA TYR A 167 -3.14 6.62 8.95
C TYR A 167 -3.92 7.14 10.17
N LEU A 168 -3.30 7.17 11.36
CA LEU A 168 -3.90 7.74 12.56
C LEU A 168 -4.24 9.22 12.38
N ASN A 169 -3.29 10.04 11.89
CA ASN A 169 -3.53 11.47 11.67
C ASN A 169 -4.69 11.72 10.70
N LYS A 170 -4.79 10.93 9.63
CA LYS A 170 -5.86 11.05 8.64
C LYS A 170 -7.24 10.69 9.21
N HIS A 171 -7.33 9.64 10.03
CA HIS A 171 -8.62 9.09 10.46
C HIS A 171 -9.09 9.58 11.83
N ILE A 172 -8.16 9.95 12.72
CA ILE A 172 -8.44 10.46 14.05
C ILE A 172 -8.43 11.99 14.06
N GLY A 173 -7.43 12.61 13.42
CA GLY A 173 -7.30 14.06 13.30
C GLY A 173 -5.83 14.46 13.19
N GLU A 174 -5.55 15.54 12.46
CA GLU A 174 -4.19 16.08 12.36
C GLU A 174 -3.61 16.33 13.75
N GLY A 175 -2.34 15.93 13.95
CA GLY A 175 -1.66 16.06 15.24
C GLY A 175 -1.90 14.93 16.25
N THR A 176 -2.70 13.90 15.93
CA THR A 176 -2.85 12.69 16.78
C THR A 176 -1.50 12.06 17.11
N VAL A 177 -0.65 11.91 16.09
CA VAL A 177 0.78 11.65 16.21
C VAL A 177 1.51 12.95 15.85
N ALA A 178 2.20 13.53 16.83
CA ALA A 178 2.89 14.81 16.66
C ALA A 178 4.00 14.74 15.61
N SER A 179 4.08 15.77 14.75
CA SER A 179 5.05 15.83 13.63
C SER A 179 6.50 15.76 14.09
N VAL A 180 6.81 16.27 15.29
CA VAL A 180 8.15 16.19 15.90
C VAL A 180 8.63 14.74 16.04
N HIS A 181 7.75 13.79 16.37
CA HIS A 181 8.11 12.39 16.50
C HIS A 181 8.40 11.75 15.14
N THR A 182 7.56 12.03 14.14
CA THR A 182 7.77 11.52 12.78
C THR A 182 8.99 12.15 12.12
N ARG A 183 9.29 13.42 12.41
CA ARG A 183 10.42 14.15 11.83
C ARG A 183 11.77 13.52 12.17
N VAL A 184 11.97 13.08 13.41
CA VAL A 184 13.20 12.38 13.84
C VAL A 184 13.43 11.10 13.03
N ILE A 185 12.35 10.34 12.78
CA ILE A 185 12.43 9.10 12.00
C ILE A 185 12.76 9.42 10.53
N VAL A 186 12.16 10.46 9.96
CA VAL A 186 12.44 10.89 8.59
C VAL A 186 13.89 11.35 8.42
N GLU A 187 14.43 12.11 9.38
CA GLU A 187 15.84 12.51 9.36
C GLU A 187 16.78 11.31 9.34
N GLU A 188 16.49 10.28 10.15
CA GLU A 188 17.27 9.05 10.16
C GLU A 188 17.20 8.32 8.81
N ILE A 189 16.00 8.18 8.22
CA ILE A 189 15.80 7.55 6.90
C ILE A 189 16.60 8.29 5.82
N ILE A 190 16.50 9.62 5.77
CA ILE A 190 17.24 10.42 4.79
C ILE A 190 18.76 10.27 4.99
N GLN A 191 19.23 10.34 6.24
CA GLN A 191 20.66 10.21 6.54
C GLN A 191 21.19 8.84 6.11
N ARG A 192 20.48 7.76 6.43
CA ARG A 192 20.83 6.38 6.03
C ARG A 192 20.78 6.22 4.52
N GLY A 193 19.75 6.78 3.88
CA GLY A 193 19.58 6.76 2.43
C GLY A 193 20.73 7.43 1.69
N ARG A 194 21.14 8.63 2.12
CA ARG A 194 22.30 9.36 1.60
C ARG A 194 23.61 8.60 1.84
N ALA A 195 23.77 8.01 3.03
CA ALA A 195 24.98 7.29 3.40
C ALA A 195 25.19 6.06 2.50
N LEU A 196 24.14 5.27 2.26
CA LEU A 196 24.21 4.09 1.39
C LEU A 196 24.32 4.47 -0.10
N ALA A 197 23.74 5.60 -0.50
CA ALA A 197 23.84 6.15 -1.85
C ALA A 197 25.23 6.72 -2.20
N LYS A 198 26.10 6.98 -1.21
CA LYS A 198 27.35 7.70 -1.40
C LYS A 198 28.22 7.05 -2.48
N GLY A 199 28.55 7.83 -3.52
CA GLY A 199 29.35 7.36 -4.67
C GLY A 199 28.53 6.67 -5.77
N GLY A 200 27.21 6.51 -5.59
CA GLY A 200 26.28 6.03 -6.59
C GLY A 200 25.61 7.16 -7.40
N ALA A 201 24.83 6.77 -8.40
CA ALA A 201 24.11 7.70 -9.28
C ALA A 201 22.74 8.17 -8.72
N SER A 202 22.19 7.45 -7.74
CA SER A 202 20.95 7.80 -7.05
C SER A 202 21.26 8.62 -5.78
N PRO A 203 20.52 9.70 -5.46
CA PRO A 203 20.72 10.46 -4.22
C PRO A 203 20.38 9.68 -2.94
N LEU A 204 19.37 8.82 -3.00
CA LEU A 204 19.00 7.91 -1.91
C LEU A 204 19.07 6.46 -2.39
N MET A 205 19.51 5.59 -1.49
CA MET A 205 19.51 4.14 -1.71
C MET A 205 19.24 3.43 -0.39
N PHE A 206 18.53 2.30 -0.45
CA PHE A 206 18.15 1.52 0.73
C PHE A 206 18.35 0.03 0.45
N GLU A 207 18.52 -0.75 1.52
CA GLU A 207 18.75 -2.18 1.44
C GLU A 207 17.84 -2.92 2.42
N TRP A 208 17.37 -4.10 2.01
CA TRP A 208 16.71 -5.07 2.88
C TRP A 208 17.23 -6.46 2.52
N TYR A 209 17.62 -7.25 3.52
CA TYR A 209 18.27 -8.56 3.35
C TYR A 209 19.41 -8.60 2.30
N GLY A 210 20.26 -7.57 2.26
CA GLY A 210 21.41 -7.54 1.35
C GLY A 210 21.08 -7.11 -0.09
N GLU A 211 19.83 -6.80 -0.39
CA GLU A 211 19.40 -6.38 -1.73
C GLU A 211 18.82 -4.96 -1.74
N ARG A 212 19.12 -4.21 -2.81
CA ARG A 212 18.67 -2.83 -2.99
C ARG A 212 17.41 -2.82 -3.82
N TYR A 213 16.29 -3.13 -3.19
CA TYR A 213 14.99 -3.26 -3.84
C TYR A 213 14.44 -1.92 -4.37
N TRP A 214 13.65 -2.01 -5.43
CA TRP A 214 13.02 -0.84 -6.08
C TRP A 214 11.50 -0.77 -5.87
N GLY A 215 10.84 -1.90 -5.61
CA GLY A 215 9.39 -2.00 -5.63
C GLY A 215 8.68 -1.42 -4.40
N GLY A 216 7.35 -1.54 -4.37
CA GLY A 216 6.49 -0.90 -3.37
C GLY A 216 6.54 -1.52 -1.98
N ALA A 217 6.95 -2.78 -1.86
CA ALA A 217 7.03 -3.48 -0.58
C ALA A 217 8.36 -3.18 0.13
N HIS A 218 9.47 -3.66 -0.44
CA HIS A 218 10.77 -3.65 0.24
C HIS A 218 11.74 -2.57 -0.26
N GLY A 219 11.31 -1.71 -1.20
CA GLY A 219 12.22 -0.93 -2.01
C GLY A 219 11.96 0.56 -2.07
N LEU A 220 12.74 1.21 -2.95
CA LEU A 220 12.71 2.66 -3.18
C LEU A 220 11.28 3.21 -3.36
N ALA A 221 10.44 2.57 -4.17
CA ALA A 221 9.09 3.07 -4.42
C ALA A 221 8.27 3.18 -3.13
N GLY A 222 8.26 2.15 -2.28
CA GLY A 222 7.52 2.18 -1.01
C GLY A 222 8.04 3.26 -0.06
N ILE A 223 9.36 3.42 0.03
CA ILE A 223 10.01 4.41 0.89
C ILE A 223 9.67 5.82 0.42
N LEU A 224 9.91 6.13 -0.86
CA LEU A 224 9.66 7.45 -1.43
C LEU A 224 8.19 7.81 -1.39
N HIS A 225 7.28 6.84 -1.56
CA HIS A 225 5.84 7.05 -1.46
C HIS A 225 5.46 7.66 -0.10
N ILE A 226 5.98 7.08 0.99
CA ILE A 226 5.70 7.56 2.35
C ILE A 226 6.42 8.88 2.64
N LEU A 227 7.67 9.04 2.19
CA LEU A 227 8.41 10.30 2.38
C LEU A 227 7.70 11.50 1.75
N MET A 228 7.00 11.33 0.63
CA MET A 228 6.21 12.39 -0.01
C MET A 228 4.95 12.82 0.76
N ASP A 229 4.55 12.08 1.80
CA ASP A 229 3.51 12.48 2.76
C ASP A 229 4.10 13.09 4.05
N MET A 230 5.44 13.18 4.15
CA MET A 230 6.14 13.78 5.28
C MET A 230 6.48 15.24 5.01
N GLU A 231 6.70 16.00 6.08
CA GLU A 231 7.34 17.31 5.99
C GLU A 231 8.83 17.11 5.69
N LEU A 232 9.26 17.46 4.48
CA LEU A 232 10.64 17.34 3.99
C LEU A 232 11.31 18.70 3.83
N LYS A 233 12.61 18.79 4.13
CA LYS A 233 13.42 19.99 3.84
C LYS A 233 13.64 20.14 2.32
N PRO A 234 13.95 21.34 1.81
CA PRO A 234 14.15 21.55 0.37
C PRO A 234 15.18 20.62 -0.27
N ASP A 235 16.30 20.34 0.41
CA ASP A 235 17.32 19.40 -0.04
C ASP A 235 16.82 17.94 -0.04
N GLU A 236 16.03 17.55 0.96
CA GLU A 236 15.41 16.22 1.05
C GLU A 236 14.39 16.01 -0.08
N ILE A 237 13.63 17.06 -0.45
CA ILE A 237 12.73 17.04 -1.61
C ILE A 237 13.52 16.79 -2.90
N GLN A 238 14.68 17.44 -3.07
CA GLN A 238 15.52 17.21 -4.26
C GLN A 238 16.07 15.79 -4.32
N ASP A 239 16.44 15.22 -3.18
CA ASP A 239 16.88 13.83 -3.11
C ASP A 239 15.77 12.84 -3.49
N VAL A 240 14.55 13.05 -3.00
CA VAL A 240 13.38 12.25 -3.37
C VAL A 240 13.12 12.35 -4.88
N LYS A 241 13.07 13.56 -5.44
CA LYS A 241 12.90 13.78 -6.88
C LYS A 241 14.03 13.13 -7.70
N GLY A 242 15.27 13.32 -7.28
CA GLY A 242 16.44 12.77 -7.97
C GLY A 242 16.45 11.23 -7.95
N THR A 243 16.01 10.62 -6.85
CA THR A 243 15.88 9.15 -6.74
C THR A 243 14.76 8.63 -7.65
N LEU A 244 13.62 9.31 -7.72
CA LEU A 244 12.55 8.97 -8.68
C LEU A 244 13.03 9.08 -10.13
N ARG A 245 13.73 10.16 -10.49
CA ARG A 245 14.34 10.32 -11.82
C ARG A 245 15.36 9.23 -12.13
N TYR A 246 16.16 8.85 -11.15
CA TYR A 246 17.08 7.73 -11.28
C TYR A 246 16.33 6.44 -11.64
N MET A 247 15.23 6.13 -10.95
CA MET A 247 14.40 4.97 -11.27
C MET A 247 13.82 5.04 -12.69
N ILE A 248 13.27 6.19 -13.09
CA ILE A 248 12.67 6.41 -14.42
C ILE A 248 13.70 6.17 -15.53
N ARG A 249 14.91 6.72 -15.39
CA ARG A 249 15.98 6.62 -16.40
C ARG A 249 16.54 5.21 -16.54
N ASN A 250 16.43 4.40 -15.50
CA ASN A 250 17.06 3.08 -15.40
C ASN A 250 16.03 1.93 -15.39
N ARG A 251 14.82 2.17 -15.89
CA ARG A 251 13.79 1.16 -16.16
C ARG A 251 14.20 0.26 -17.34
N PHE A 252 13.57 -0.91 -17.47
CA PHE A 252 13.79 -1.79 -18.61
C PHE A 252 13.33 -1.17 -19.93
N PRO A 253 13.84 -1.63 -21.09
CA PRO A 253 13.34 -1.22 -22.40
C PRO A 253 11.83 -1.42 -22.59
N SER A 254 11.22 -2.37 -21.87
CA SER A 254 9.77 -2.60 -21.89
C SER A 254 8.95 -1.52 -21.15
N GLY A 255 9.61 -0.62 -20.41
CA GLY A 255 9.00 0.32 -19.48
C GLY A 255 8.79 -0.22 -18.06
N ASN A 256 8.96 -1.53 -17.83
CA ASN A 256 8.87 -2.12 -16.49
C ASN A 256 10.11 -1.78 -15.63
N TYR A 257 10.02 -2.00 -14.33
CA TYR A 257 11.09 -1.68 -13.38
C TYR A 257 11.75 -2.94 -12.83
N PRO A 258 13.08 -2.92 -12.57
CA PRO A 258 13.77 -4.04 -11.94
C PRO A 258 13.25 -4.27 -10.51
N SER A 259 13.43 -5.48 -9.99
CA SER A 259 13.11 -5.78 -8.59
C SER A 259 14.10 -5.14 -7.63
N SER A 260 15.39 -5.17 -7.98
CA SER A 260 16.52 -4.67 -7.20
C SER A 260 17.68 -4.23 -8.11
N GLU A 261 18.66 -3.51 -7.56
CA GLU A 261 19.90 -3.15 -8.26
C GLU A 261 20.67 -4.38 -8.75
N GLU A 262 20.57 -5.49 -8.01
CA GLU A 262 21.23 -6.75 -8.29
C GLU A 262 20.55 -7.54 -9.41
N ASP A 263 19.25 -7.33 -9.65
CA ASP A 263 18.47 -8.03 -10.66
C ASP A 263 18.04 -7.13 -11.83
N ARG A 264 19.02 -6.69 -12.60
CA ARG A 264 18.85 -5.87 -13.81
C ARG A 264 18.70 -6.67 -15.10
N GLY A 265 18.64 -8.00 -15.02
CA GLY A 265 18.52 -8.88 -16.19
C GLY A 265 17.12 -9.48 -16.39
N ARG A 266 16.28 -9.52 -15.35
CA ARG A 266 15.01 -10.28 -15.37
C ARG A 266 13.80 -9.37 -15.36
N ASP A 267 13.39 -8.94 -16.55
CA ASP A 267 12.12 -8.21 -16.75
C ASP A 267 10.90 -9.15 -16.73
N ILE A 268 10.55 -9.63 -15.52
CA ILE A 268 9.49 -10.64 -15.35
C ILE A 268 8.43 -10.30 -14.30
N LEU A 269 8.73 -9.44 -13.33
CA LEU A 269 7.81 -9.13 -12.23
C LEU A 269 7.01 -7.87 -12.55
N VAL A 270 5.69 -8.00 -12.55
CA VAL A 270 4.74 -6.88 -12.75
C VAL A 270 3.80 -6.89 -11.56
N HIS A 271 4.36 -6.68 -10.36
CA HIS A 271 3.70 -6.79 -9.06
C HIS A 271 3.71 -5.45 -8.32
N TRP A 272 2.81 -5.27 -7.35
CA TRP A 272 2.90 -4.14 -6.42
C TRP A 272 4.21 -4.20 -5.62
N CYS A 273 4.56 -5.39 -5.12
CA CYS A 273 5.80 -5.58 -4.37
C CYS A 273 7.06 -5.36 -5.21
N HIS A 274 7.05 -5.74 -6.49
CA HIS A 274 8.19 -5.62 -7.42
C HIS A 274 7.73 -5.37 -8.87
N GLY A 275 8.18 -4.24 -9.44
CA GLY A 275 7.92 -3.86 -10.82
C GLY A 275 6.95 -2.68 -10.98
N ALA A 276 6.43 -2.52 -12.19
CA ALA A 276 5.67 -1.34 -12.60
C ALA A 276 4.47 -0.98 -11.71
N PRO A 277 3.63 -1.91 -11.20
CA PRO A 277 2.46 -1.52 -10.41
C PRO A 277 2.80 -0.70 -9.16
N GLY A 278 3.78 -1.11 -8.35
CA GLY A 278 4.18 -0.37 -7.15
C GLY A 278 4.85 0.97 -7.48
N VAL A 279 5.67 0.98 -8.53
CA VAL A 279 6.35 2.20 -9.00
C VAL A 279 5.36 3.20 -9.59
N ALA A 280 4.36 2.74 -10.36
CA ALA A 280 3.32 3.59 -10.95
C ALA A 280 2.55 4.37 -9.87
N LEU A 281 2.11 3.71 -8.80
CA LEU A 281 1.43 4.37 -7.68
C LEU A 281 2.30 5.46 -7.03
N THR A 282 3.60 5.23 -6.96
CA THR A 282 4.57 6.19 -6.42
C THR A 282 4.79 7.36 -7.38
N LEU A 283 4.85 7.11 -8.69
CA LEU A 283 4.97 8.17 -9.70
C LEU A 283 3.71 9.03 -9.78
N VAL A 284 2.51 8.44 -9.64
CA VAL A 284 1.26 9.19 -9.50
C VAL A 284 1.30 10.12 -8.28
N LYS A 285 1.79 9.61 -7.14
CA LYS A 285 1.98 10.42 -5.94
C LYS A 285 2.96 11.58 -6.20
N ALA A 286 4.09 11.30 -6.84
CA ALA A 286 5.08 12.31 -7.21
C ALA A 286 4.49 13.39 -8.14
N ALA A 287 3.71 12.98 -9.15
CA ALA A 287 3.00 13.90 -10.03
C ALA A 287 2.06 14.82 -9.24
N LYS A 288 1.29 14.26 -8.29
CA LYS A 288 0.38 15.04 -7.43
C LYS A 288 1.12 16.02 -6.50
N VAL A 289 2.24 15.60 -5.91
CA VAL A 289 2.97 16.40 -4.91
C VAL A 289 3.85 17.46 -5.57
N PHE A 290 4.50 17.13 -6.68
CA PHE A 290 5.50 17.99 -7.31
C PHE A 290 4.98 18.74 -8.53
N GLY A 291 3.89 18.29 -9.17
CA GLY A 291 3.29 18.95 -10.33
C GLY A 291 4.16 18.93 -11.59
N GLU A 292 5.15 18.03 -11.67
CA GLU A 292 6.07 17.95 -12.80
C GLU A 292 5.60 16.93 -13.85
N GLU A 293 5.54 17.36 -15.11
CA GLU A 293 5.05 16.57 -16.24
C GLU A 293 5.84 15.26 -16.45
N GLU A 294 7.14 15.25 -16.11
CA GLU A 294 7.95 14.03 -16.20
C GLU A 294 7.41 12.88 -15.34
N PHE A 295 6.86 13.19 -14.16
CA PHE A 295 6.28 12.17 -13.27
C PHE A 295 4.92 11.71 -13.78
N VAL A 296 4.14 12.61 -14.39
CA VAL A 296 2.88 12.28 -15.06
C VAL A 296 3.14 11.29 -16.19
N GLN A 297 4.05 11.62 -17.10
CA GLN A 297 4.36 10.77 -18.24
C GLN A 297 4.95 9.42 -17.80
N ALA A 298 5.86 9.42 -16.81
CA ALA A 298 6.42 8.18 -16.29
C ALA A 298 5.36 7.28 -15.61
N ALA A 299 4.38 7.87 -14.93
CA ALA A 299 3.25 7.14 -14.36
C ALA A 299 2.37 6.52 -15.45
N VAL A 300 2.07 7.26 -16.53
CA VAL A 300 1.32 6.75 -17.68
C VAL A 300 2.06 5.59 -18.35
N ASP A 301 3.36 5.73 -18.60
CA ASP A 301 4.19 4.67 -19.18
C ASP A 301 4.17 3.40 -18.32
N ALA A 302 4.30 3.54 -16.99
CA ALA A 302 4.22 2.42 -16.07
C ALA A 302 2.81 1.79 -16.10
N GLY A 303 1.76 2.61 -16.21
CA GLY A 303 0.38 2.16 -16.41
C GLY A 303 0.19 1.31 -17.67
N GLU A 304 0.86 1.64 -18.78
CA GLU A 304 0.84 0.85 -20.00
C GLU A 304 1.46 -0.55 -19.81
N VAL A 305 2.52 -0.66 -19.00
CA VAL A 305 3.09 -1.97 -18.61
C VAL A 305 2.04 -2.78 -17.85
N VAL A 306 1.37 -2.17 -16.88
CA VAL A 306 0.32 -2.83 -16.09
C VAL A 306 -0.86 -3.24 -16.99
N TRP A 307 -1.26 -2.40 -17.94
CA TRP A 307 -2.32 -2.73 -18.90
C TRP A 307 -1.98 -3.96 -19.74
N ARG A 308 -0.75 -4.04 -20.26
CA ARG A 308 -0.32 -5.12 -21.16
C ARG A 308 0.03 -6.42 -20.43
N ARG A 309 0.59 -6.32 -19.22
CA ARG A 309 1.23 -7.46 -18.51
C ARG A 309 0.72 -7.71 -17.09
N GLY A 310 -0.16 -6.85 -16.56
CA GLY A 310 -0.64 -6.90 -15.18
C GLY A 310 -1.82 -7.83 -14.93
N LEU A 311 -2.35 -8.50 -15.97
CA LEU A 311 -3.38 -9.54 -15.81
C LEU A 311 -2.74 -10.87 -15.37
N LEU A 312 -2.26 -10.91 -14.14
CA LEU A 312 -1.48 -12.02 -13.58
C LEU A 312 -2.33 -13.28 -13.40
N LYS A 313 -1.70 -14.46 -13.52
CA LYS A 313 -2.33 -15.76 -13.19
C LYS A 313 -2.40 -16.03 -11.67
N ARG A 314 -2.64 -14.98 -10.89
CA ARG A 314 -2.78 -14.98 -9.43
C ARG A 314 -3.82 -13.95 -9.02
N VAL A 315 -4.58 -14.23 -7.97
CA VAL A 315 -5.45 -13.27 -7.29
C VAL A 315 -4.69 -12.64 -6.11
N GLY A 316 -5.12 -11.46 -5.66
CA GLY A 316 -4.55 -10.79 -4.48
C GLY A 316 -3.91 -9.43 -4.78
N ILE A 317 -3.57 -8.72 -3.70
CA ILE A 317 -3.16 -7.31 -3.73
C ILE A 317 -1.63 -7.17 -3.90
N CYS A 318 -0.82 -8.05 -3.32
CA CYS A 318 0.64 -7.89 -3.35
C CYS A 318 1.26 -8.20 -4.72
N HIS A 319 0.76 -9.25 -5.38
CA HIS A 319 1.27 -9.76 -6.65
C HIS A 319 0.20 -10.55 -7.42
N GLY A 320 -1.01 -9.99 -7.46
CA GLY A 320 -2.16 -10.57 -8.15
C GLY A 320 -2.89 -9.53 -8.99
N SER A 321 -3.92 -9.96 -9.71
CA SER A 321 -4.70 -9.09 -10.60
C SER A 321 -5.44 -7.96 -9.87
N SER A 322 -5.74 -8.11 -8.58
CA SER A 322 -6.46 -7.12 -7.77
C SER A 322 -5.67 -5.82 -7.53
N GLN A 323 -4.36 -5.85 -7.70
CA GLN A 323 -3.48 -4.67 -7.53
C GLN A 323 -3.57 -3.69 -8.70
N ALA A 324 -4.01 -4.17 -9.87
CA ALA A 324 -4.10 -3.41 -11.09
C ALA A 324 -5.50 -2.82 -11.20
N ASP A 325 -5.83 -1.82 -10.37
CA ASP A 325 -7.07 -1.06 -10.57
C ASP A 325 -6.95 -0.28 -11.89
N ARG A 326 -7.89 -0.57 -12.80
CA ARG A 326 -7.80 -0.20 -14.21
C ARG A 326 -8.48 1.12 -14.46
N ARG A 327 -7.73 2.19 -14.30
CA ARG A 327 -8.07 3.47 -14.95
C ARG A 327 -7.07 3.69 -16.09
N GLY A 328 -7.51 3.42 -17.32
CA GLY A 328 -6.73 3.65 -18.53
C GLY A 328 -6.59 5.13 -18.88
N ARG A 329 -5.65 5.42 -19.79
CA ARG A 329 -5.18 6.67 -20.44
C ARG A 329 -5.99 7.98 -20.30
N ASN A 330 -7.31 7.96 -20.15
CA ASN A 330 -8.17 9.15 -20.14
C ASN A 330 -8.64 9.60 -18.75
N ALA A 331 -8.50 8.77 -17.71
CA ALA A 331 -8.78 9.20 -16.34
C ALA A 331 -7.67 10.09 -15.75
N TRP A 332 -6.48 10.07 -16.37
CA TRP A 332 -5.27 10.75 -15.91
C TRP A 332 -5.00 12.08 -16.65
N ARG A 333 -5.86 12.44 -17.62
CA ARG A 333 -5.78 13.69 -18.40
C ARG A 333 -6.83 14.74 -18.00
N ARG A 334 -7.48 14.57 -16.85
CA ARG A 334 -8.41 15.56 -16.29
C ARG A 334 -7.89 16.11 -14.98
#